data_AF-A0AAV4FSS3-F1
#
_entry.id   AF-A0AAV4FSS3-F1
#
_cell.length_a   1.000
_cell.length_b   1.000
_cell.length_c   1.000
_cell.angle_alpha   90.00
_cell.angle_beta   90.00
_cell.angle_gamma   90.00
#
_symmetry.space_group_name_H-M   'P 1'
#
loop_
_entity.id
_entity.type
_entity.pdbx_description
1 polymer ?
#
loop_
_entity_poly.entity_id
_entity_poly.type
_entity_poly.pdbx_seq_one_letter_code
_entity_poly.pdbx_strand_id
1 'polypeptide(L)'
;MVQKKIQTFELWCYRRFLKVPWTEKKNSKEIVQMADVWERLLQQLMKRQLRYAGHIMRGSWGPLLQLSLEGKIEGKRGQGRPRRNWMDNVKE
;
A
#
# COMPACT_ATOMS: atom_id res chain seq x y z
N MET A 1 -9.04 -3.45 1.35
CA MET A 1 -8.76 -4.42 2.45
C MET A 1 -7.37 -4.20 3.03
N VAL A 2 -6.31 -4.14 2.21
CA VAL A 2 -4.93 -3.87 2.68
C VAL A 2 -4.76 -2.43 3.20
N GLN A 3 -5.27 -1.42 2.48
CA GLN A 3 -5.17 -0.02 2.91
C GLN A 3 -5.73 0.22 4.33
N LYS A 4 -6.92 -0.31 4.63
CA LYS A 4 -7.52 -0.22 5.98
C LYS A 4 -6.63 -0.86 7.05
N LYS A 5 -6.05 -2.04 6.77
CA LYS A 5 -5.12 -2.71 7.70
C LYS A 5 -3.87 -1.87 7.96
N ILE A 6 -3.29 -1.26 6.91
CA ILE A 6 -2.13 -0.37 7.04
C ILE A 6 -2.50 0.87 7.88
N GLN A 7 -3.66 1.48 7.65
CA GLN A 7 -4.11 2.63 8.44
C GLN A 7 -4.36 2.28 9.91
N THR A 8 -4.96 1.11 10.19
CA THR A 8 -5.13 0.60 11.55
C THR A 8 -3.78 0.34 12.22
N PHE A 9 -2.82 -0.23 11.48
CA PHE A 9 -1.46 -0.46 11.96
C PHE A 9 -0.74 0.85 12.29
N GLU A 10 -0.78 1.85 11.40
CA GLU A 10 -0.23 3.20 11.65
C GLU A 10 -0.79 3.80 12.95
N LEU A 11 -2.12 3.77 13.11
CA LEU A 11 -2.78 4.29 14.30
C LEU A 11 -2.35 3.56 15.57
N TRP A 12 -2.22 2.24 15.50
CA TRP A 12 -1.73 1.45 16.63
C TRP A 12 -0.28 1.83 16.99
N CYS A 13 0.59 2.02 16.00
CA CYS A 13 1.96 2.50 16.22
C CYS A 13 1.96 3.89 16.87
N TYR A 14 1.20 4.86 16.34
CA TYR A 14 1.15 6.21 16.91
C TYR A 14 0.64 6.22 18.35
N ARG A 15 -0.42 5.46 18.66
CA ARG A 15 -0.90 5.34 20.05
C ARG A 15 0.17 4.80 21.00
N ARG A 16 0.99 3.85 20.53
CA ARG A 16 2.07 3.26 21.32
C ARG A 16 3.24 4.23 21.50
N PHE A 17 3.63 4.97 20.47
CA PHE A 17 4.68 5.99 20.56
C PHE A 17 4.29 7.16 21.46
N LEU A 18 3.07 7.67 21.29
CA LEU A 18 2.52 8.78 22.08
C LEU A 18 2.02 8.36 23.47
N LYS A 19 2.05 7.05 23.79
CA LYS A 19 1.59 6.47 25.06
C LYS A 19 0.14 6.86 25.43
N VAL A 20 -0.73 7.00 24.43
CA VAL A 20 -2.13 7.43 24.62
C VAL A 20 -2.96 6.27 25.20
N PRO A 21 -3.45 6.37 26.45
CA PRO A 21 -4.25 5.32 27.06
C PRO A 21 -5.59 5.18 26.33
N TRP A 22 -6.16 3.98 26.35
CA TRP A 22 -7.45 3.71 25.70
C TRP A 22 -8.61 4.48 26.36
N THR A 23 -8.47 4.81 27.64
CA THR A 23 -9.46 5.56 28.44
C THR A 23 -9.72 6.96 27.91
N GLU A 24 -8.74 7.57 27.26
CA GLU A 24 -8.84 8.91 26.70
C GLU A 24 -9.79 8.99 25.49
N LYS A 25 -10.18 7.83 24.92
CA LYS A 25 -11.14 7.69 23.80
C LYS A 25 -10.89 8.66 22.62
N LYS A 26 -9.63 9.04 22.40
CA LYS A 26 -9.21 9.94 21.32
C LYS A 26 -9.56 9.38 19.95
N ASN A 27 -10.03 10.26 19.08
CA ASN A 27 -10.37 9.93 17.70
C ASN A 27 -9.12 9.64 16.87
N SER A 28 -9.26 8.84 15.81
CA SER A 28 -8.14 8.52 14.91
C SER A 28 -7.49 9.76 14.28
N LYS A 29 -8.27 10.80 13.98
CA LYS A 29 -7.75 12.06 13.41
C LYS A 29 -6.87 12.81 14.42
N GLU A 30 -7.28 12.86 15.68
CA GLU A 30 -6.55 13.54 16.75
C GLU A 30 -5.19 12.86 17.01
N ILE A 31 -5.16 11.53 17.01
CA ILE A 31 -3.92 10.76 17.20
C ILE A 31 -2.92 11.04 16.07
N VAL A 32 -3.41 11.14 14.83
CA VAL A 32 -2.55 11.48 13.68
C VAL A 32 -2.04 12.91 13.79
N GLN A 33 -2.87 13.86 14.25
CA GLN A 33 -2.47 15.24 14.47
C GLN A 33 -1.44 15.37 15.60
N MET A 34 -1.61 14.62 16.69
CA MET A 34 -0.64 14.57 17.79
C MET A 34 0.71 13.96 17.38
N ALA A 35 0.69 13.02 16.43
CA ALA A 35 1.90 12.40 15.91
C ALA A 35 2.71 13.34 14.99
N ASP A 36 2.13 14.48 14.57
CA ASP A 36 2.74 15.50 13.71
C ASP A 36 3.47 14.93 12.49
N VAL A 37 2.85 13.93 11.84
CA VAL A 37 3.50 13.20 10.75
C VAL A 37 3.19 13.88 9.41
N TRP A 38 4.24 14.37 8.77
CA TRP A 38 4.17 15.05 7.47
C TRP A 38 3.71 14.13 6.32
N GLU A 39 4.06 12.83 6.35
CA GLU A 39 3.58 11.87 5.35
C GLU A 39 3.25 10.50 5.94
N ARG A 40 2.06 9.98 5.60
CA ARG A 40 1.60 8.69 6.10
C ARG A 40 2.33 7.53 5.41
N LEU A 41 2.55 6.44 6.14
CA LEU A 41 3.17 5.21 5.62
C LEU A 41 2.45 4.68 4.39
N LEU A 42 1.12 4.75 4.34
CA LEU A 42 0.35 4.34 3.16
C LEU A 42 0.73 5.16 1.92
N GLN A 43 0.88 6.48 2.05
CA GLN A 43 1.26 7.36 0.93
C GLN A 43 2.68 7.06 0.45
N GLN A 44 3.61 6.86 1.38
CA GLN A 44 4.98 6.45 1.07
C GLN A 44 5.05 5.11 0.35
N LEU A 45 4.27 4.12 0.79
CA LEU A 45 4.13 2.83 0.11
C LEU A 45 3.61 2.98 -1.31
N MET A 46 2.56 3.79 -1.51
CA MET A 46 2.00 4.05 -2.84
C MET A 46 3.03 4.72 -3.76
N LYS A 47 3.75 5.75 -3.28
CA LYS A 47 4.85 6.38 -4.05
C LYS A 47 5.95 5.40 -4.43
N ARG A 48 6.31 4.48 -3.54
CA ARG A 48 7.32 3.43 -3.81
C ARG A 48 6.81 2.42 -4.83
N GLN A 49 5.57 1.96 -4.69
CA GLN A 49 4.93 1.07 -5.65
C GLN A 49 4.86 1.69 -7.04
N LEU A 50 4.52 2.98 -7.14
CA LEU A 50 4.47 3.71 -8.40
C LEU A 50 5.87 3.87 -9.03
N ARG A 51 6.88 4.23 -8.23
CA ARG A 51 8.27 4.29 -8.70
C ARG A 51 8.75 2.95 -9.24
N TYR A 52 8.43 1.87 -8.53
CA TYR A 52 8.77 0.51 -8.94
C TYR A 52 8.05 0.13 -10.25
N ALA A 53 6.75 0.40 -10.35
CA ALA A 53 5.99 0.17 -11.57
C ALA A 53 6.57 0.95 -12.77
N GLY A 54 6.83 2.25 -12.61
CA GLY A 54 7.45 3.07 -13.65
C GLY A 54 8.85 2.59 -14.05
N HIS A 55 9.61 2.04 -13.10
CA HIS A 55 10.92 1.45 -13.39
C HIS A 55 10.82 0.16 -14.21
N ILE A 56 9.84 -0.71 -13.92
CA ILE A 56 9.53 -1.88 -14.76
C ILE A 56 9.09 -1.45 -16.16
N MET A 57 8.20 -0.46 -16.27
CA MET A 57 7.69 0.01 -17.58
C MET A 57 8.77 0.66 -18.45
N ARG A 58 9.86 1.16 -17.87
CA ARG A 58 11.03 1.65 -18.62
C ARG A 58 11.94 0.53 -19.17
N GLY A 59 11.63 -0.73 -18.90
CA GLY A 59 12.35 -1.88 -19.46
C GLY A 59 13.61 -2.30 -18.69
N SER A 60 13.84 -1.77 -17.48
CA SER A 60 15.06 -2.02 -16.70
C SER A 60 15.31 -3.49 -16.34
N TRP A 61 14.27 -4.32 -16.28
CA TRP A 61 14.35 -5.72 -15.83
C TRP A 61 13.86 -6.72 -16.89
N GLY A 62 13.70 -6.26 -18.14
CA GLY A 62 13.31 -7.10 -19.28
C GLY A 62 11.80 -7.26 -19.50
N PRO A 63 11.41 -7.80 -20.66
CA PRO A 63 10.02 -7.83 -21.15
C PRO A 63 9.10 -8.74 -20.32
N LEU A 64 9.64 -9.75 -19.65
CA LEU A 64 8.86 -10.70 -18.85
C LEU A 64 8.17 -10.02 -17.66
N LEU A 65 8.89 -9.15 -16.94
CA LEU A 65 8.33 -8.45 -15.79
C LEU A 65 7.29 -7.42 -16.20
N GLN A 66 7.49 -6.77 -17.35
CA GLN A 66 6.49 -5.89 -17.95
C GLN A 66 5.22 -6.67 -18.32
N LEU A 67 5.34 -7.81 -19.01
CA LEU A 67 4.21 -8.65 -19.38
C LEU A 67 3.44 -9.16 -18.16
N SER A 68 4.17 -9.53 -17.10
CA SER A 68 3.62 -9.97 -15.82
C SER A 68 2.87 -8.84 -15.09
N LEU A 69 3.45 -7.62 -15.08
CA LEU A 69 2.83 -6.44 -14.49
C LEU A 69 1.53 -6.05 -15.21
N GLU A 70 1.57 -6.04 -16.55
CA GLU A 70 0.43 -5.74 -17.42
C GLU A 70 -0.65 -6.85 -17.37
N GLY A 71 -0.28 -8.06 -16.94
CA GLY A 71 -1.18 -9.20 -16.87
C GLY A 71 -1.55 -9.77 -18.24
N LYS A 72 -0.78 -9.46 -19.29
CA LYS A 72 -0.95 -9.93 -20.68
C LYS A 72 -0.25 -11.26 -20.94
N ILE A 73 -0.07 -12.09 -19.91
CA ILE A 73 0.53 -13.41 -20.06
C ILE A 73 -0.45 -14.29 -20.83
N GLU A 74 0.02 -14.93 -21.91
CA GLU A 74 -0.78 -15.88 -22.68
C GLU A 74 -1.16 -17.09 -21.81
N GLY A 75 -2.42 -17.51 -21.89
CA GLY A 75 -2.95 -18.68 -21.18
C GLY A 75 -4.16 -18.39 -20.29
N LYS A 76 -4.89 -19.45 -19.92
CA LYS A 76 -6.02 -19.35 -19.00
C LYS A 76 -5.52 -19.29 -17.55
N ARG A 77 -6.15 -18.45 -16.72
CA ARG A 77 -5.87 -18.41 -15.29
C ARG A 77 -6.28 -19.75 -14.65
N GLY A 78 -5.35 -20.37 -13.92
CA GLY A 78 -5.65 -21.55 -13.13
C GLY A 78 -6.72 -21.29 -12.07
N GLN A 79 -7.52 -22.31 -11.78
CA GLN A 79 -8.52 -22.26 -10.70
C GLN A 79 -7.84 -21.94 -9.36
N GLY A 80 -8.43 -21.03 -8.58
CA GLY A 80 -7.87 -20.57 -7.30
C GLY A 80 -6.88 -19.40 -7.39
N ARG A 81 -6.36 -19.04 -8.58
CA ARG A 81 -5.52 -17.85 -8.72
C ARG A 81 -6.33 -16.58 -8.42
N PRO A 82 -5.82 -15.65 -7.59
CA PRO A 82 -6.51 -14.39 -7.32
C PRO A 82 -6.86 -13.66 -8.61
N ARG A 83 -8.10 -13.13 -8.69
CA ARG A 83 -8.55 -12.36 -9.86
C ARG A 83 -7.88 -10.99 -9.98
N ARG A 84 -7.34 -10.48 -8.87
CA ARG A 84 -6.68 -9.17 -8.81
C ARG A 84 -5.31 -9.22 -9.45
N ASN A 85 -5.05 -8.27 -10.33
CA ASN A 85 -3.76 -8.01 -10.93
C ASN A 85 -2.99 -6.97 -10.11
N TRP A 86 -1.70 -6.82 -10.42
CA TRP A 86 -0.88 -5.76 -9.82
C TRP A 86 -1.45 -4.37 -10.15
N MET A 87 -1.85 -4.13 -11.40
CA MET A 87 -2.46 -2.88 -11.85
C MET A 87 -3.73 -2.53 -11.07
N ASP A 88 -4.50 -3.50 -10.57
CA ASP A 88 -5.69 -3.24 -9.77
C ASP A 88 -5.36 -2.60 -8.40
N ASN A 89 -4.12 -2.76 -7.93
CA ASN A 89 -3.63 -2.18 -6.67
C ASN A 89 -2.94 -0.83 -6.86
N VAL A 90 -2.52 -0.50 -8.10
CA VAL A 90 -1.97 0.81 -8.45
C VAL A 90 -3.15 1.69 -8.86
N LYS A 91 -3.77 2.34 -7.88
CA LYS A 91 -4.75 3.40 -8.11
C LYS A 91 -4.17 4.69 -7.58
N GLU A 92 -4.21 5.74 -8.39
CA GLU A 92 -3.91 7.12 -7.98
C GLU A 92 -4.75 7.51 -6.74
#